data_AF-A0A950F0B7-F1
#
_entry.id   AF-A0A950F0B7-F1
#
_cell.length_a   1.000
_cell.length_b   1.000
_cell.length_c   1.000
_cell.angle_alpha   90.00
_cell.angle_beta   90.00
_cell.angle_gamma   90.00
#
_symmetry.space_group_name_H-M   'P 1'
#
loop_
_entity.id
_entity.type
_entity.pdbx_description
1 polymer ?
#
loop_
_entity_poly.entity_id
_entity_poly.type
_entity_poly.pdbx_seq_one_letter_code
_entity_poly.pdbx_strand_id
1 'polypeptide(L)'
;MGSSYDRTGDSSSERPSSEISTRRLREQTQRDFEIDFLERVLEQDPFFVDALRVQGNNLAARGEYARTLQLDRRLVRLVPDDAIAWYNLSCTYAVLGMLDPAFSALQRSLELGYRFAAQLRQDPDLKTLRRDPRFLRLLRRFEFLV
;
A
#
# COMPACT_ATOMS: atom_id res chain seq x y z
N MET A 1 51.99 -15.66 -43.33
CA MET A 1 51.38 -17.01 -43.19
C MET A 1 51.22 -17.30 -41.71
N GLY A 2 50.00 -17.66 -41.28
CA GLY A 2 49.58 -17.95 -39.88
C GLY A 2 49.05 -16.70 -39.15
N SER A 3 47.74 -16.43 -38.96
CA SER A 3 46.67 -17.19 -38.27
C SER A 3 47.07 -17.55 -36.84
N SER A 4 46.33 -17.36 -35.74
CA SER A 4 44.88 -17.22 -35.51
C SER A 4 44.65 -16.99 -33.99
N TYR A 5 43.61 -16.24 -33.57
CA TYR A 5 42.79 -16.33 -32.31
C TYR A 5 43.51 -16.49 -30.92
N ASP A 6 43.06 -16.07 -29.73
CA ASP A 6 41.77 -15.68 -29.17
C ASP A 6 42.00 -15.11 -27.73
N ARG A 7 40.97 -14.47 -27.16
CA ARG A 7 40.62 -14.30 -25.73
C ARG A 7 41.51 -13.50 -24.76
N THR A 8 40.95 -12.39 -24.29
CA THR A 8 40.19 -12.26 -23.02
C THR A 8 39.51 -10.88 -23.09
N GLY A 9 38.19 -10.71 -22.96
CA GLY A 9 37.31 -11.32 -21.97
C GLY A 9 37.33 -10.47 -20.70
N ASP A 10 36.66 -9.30 -20.71
CA ASP A 10 36.11 -8.65 -19.51
C ASP A 10 34.97 -7.71 -19.97
N SER A 11 33.70 -8.13 -19.98
CA SER A 11 32.80 -8.26 -18.82
C SER A 11 32.67 -6.99 -17.99
N SER A 12 31.82 -6.08 -18.45
CA SER A 12 30.81 -5.34 -17.66
C SER A 12 30.32 -4.20 -18.55
N SER A 13 29.06 -4.12 -18.98
CA SER A 13 27.98 -3.60 -18.12
C SER A 13 26.64 -3.57 -18.86
N GLU A 14 25.97 -4.70 -19.09
CA GLU A 14 24.60 -4.70 -19.67
C GLU A 14 23.68 -5.77 -19.04
N ARG A 15 23.61 -5.82 -17.70
CA ARG A 15 22.57 -6.60 -17.00
C ARG A 15 21.69 -5.87 -15.97
N PRO A 16 21.16 -4.63 -16.20
CA PRO A 16 20.16 -4.08 -15.27
C PRO A 16 18.70 -4.40 -15.65
N SER A 17 18.38 -4.50 -16.95
CA SER A 17 16.99 -4.42 -17.43
C SER A 17 16.23 -5.75 -17.39
N SER A 18 16.89 -6.89 -17.64
CA SER A 18 16.25 -8.22 -17.68
C SER A 18 15.99 -8.80 -16.28
N GLU A 19 16.87 -8.58 -15.31
CA GLU A 19 16.70 -9.05 -13.92
C GLU A 19 15.60 -8.29 -13.18
N ILE A 20 15.51 -6.97 -13.36
CA ILE A 20 14.42 -6.15 -12.81
C ILE A 20 13.07 -6.58 -13.40
N SER A 21 13.04 -6.85 -14.73
CA SER A 21 11.83 -7.29 -15.42
C SER A 21 11.38 -8.68 -14.94
N THR A 22 12.29 -9.64 -14.81
CA THR A 22 11.97 -10.99 -14.32
C THR A 22 11.57 -11.01 -12.85
N ARG A 23 12.21 -10.19 -12.00
CA ARG A 23 11.79 -10.00 -10.60
C ARG A 23 10.39 -9.41 -10.52
N ARG A 24 10.11 -8.33 -11.26
CA ARG A 24 8.79 -7.69 -11.29
C ARG A 24 7.70 -8.68 -11.74
N LEU A 25 7.97 -9.46 -12.79
CA LEU A 25 7.05 -10.49 -13.27
C LEU A 25 6.78 -11.56 -12.20
N ARG A 26 7.83 -12.08 -11.54
CA ARG A 26 7.67 -13.05 -10.44
C ARG A 26 6.83 -12.49 -9.29
N GLU A 27 7.11 -11.26 -8.87
CA GLU A 27 6.34 -10.60 -7.80
C GLU A 27 4.88 -10.37 -8.21
N GLN A 28 4.62 -10.05 -9.48
CA GLN A 28 3.26 -9.89 -9.99
C GLN A 28 2.51 -11.23 -9.99
N THR A 29 3.12 -12.28 -10.54
CA THR A 29 2.54 -13.63 -10.53
C THR A 29 2.29 -14.14 -9.11
N GLN A 30 3.21 -13.87 -8.18
CA GLN A 30 3.04 -14.23 -6.77
C GLN A 30 1.87 -13.49 -6.13
N ARG A 31 1.74 -12.17 -6.36
CA ARG A 31 0.59 -11.39 -5.85
C ARG A 31 -0.73 -11.86 -6.45
N ASP A 32 -0.76 -12.19 -7.74
CA ASP A 32 -1.98 -12.68 -8.39
C ASP A 32 -2.43 -14.01 -7.76
N PHE A 33 -1.50 -14.94 -7.51
CA PHE A 33 -1.80 -16.17 -6.78
C PHE A 33 -2.29 -15.89 -5.34
N GLU A 34 -1.63 -15.00 -4.61
CA GLU A 34 -2.03 -14.65 -3.25
C GLU A 34 -3.42 -14.03 -3.20
N ILE A 35 -3.77 -13.17 -4.16
CA ILE A 35 -5.09 -12.57 -4.28
C ILE A 35 -6.16 -13.65 -4.44
N ASP A 36 -5.97 -14.57 -5.39
CA ASP A 36 -6.91 -15.66 -5.66
C ASP A 36 -7.00 -16.67 -4.49
N PHE A 37 -5.88 -16.91 -3.79
CA PHE A 37 -5.85 -17.79 -2.63
C PHE A 37 -6.61 -17.17 -1.45
N LEU A 38 -6.31 -15.90 -1.12
CA LEU A 38 -6.92 -15.20 0.00
C LEU A 38 -8.41 -14.91 -0.24
N GLU A 39 -8.84 -14.73 -1.49
CA GLU A 39 -10.27 -14.70 -1.83
C GLU A 39 -10.98 -15.97 -1.37
N ARG A 40 -10.46 -17.15 -1.71
CA ARG A 40 -11.04 -18.43 -1.26
C ARG A 40 -10.99 -18.60 0.26
N VAL A 41 -9.92 -18.13 0.91
CA VAL A 41 -9.84 -18.13 2.37
C VAL A 41 -10.96 -17.28 2.97
N LEU A 42 -11.18 -16.08 2.43
CA LEU A 42 -12.21 -15.14 2.91
C LEU A 42 -13.63 -15.53 2.52
N GLU A 43 -13.82 -16.38 1.51
CA GLU A 43 -15.10 -17.04 1.23
C GLU A 43 -15.46 -18.04 2.33
N GLN A 44 -14.47 -18.77 2.86
CA GLN A 44 -14.67 -19.76 3.92
C GLN A 44 -14.73 -19.15 5.32
N ASP A 45 -13.81 -18.24 5.63
CA ASP A 45 -13.82 -17.43 6.85
C ASP A 45 -13.80 -15.94 6.49
N PRO A 46 -14.99 -15.34 6.36
CA PRO A 46 -15.10 -13.93 6.07
C PRO A 46 -14.52 -13.03 7.18
N PHE A 47 -14.38 -13.49 8.42
CA PHE A 47 -13.95 -12.67 9.55
C PHE A 47 -12.45 -12.77 9.85
N PHE A 48 -11.69 -13.50 9.03
CA PHE A 48 -10.27 -13.69 9.24
C PHE A 48 -9.48 -12.37 9.03
N VAL A 49 -9.18 -11.69 10.13
CA VAL A 49 -8.58 -10.34 10.16
C VAL A 49 -7.24 -10.27 9.42
N ASP A 50 -6.35 -11.25 9.61
CA ASP A 50 -5.04 -11.22 8.97
C ASP A 50 -5.14 -11.43 7.45
N ALA A 51 -6.03 -12.32 7.00
CA ALA A 51 -6.31 -12.48 5.58
C ALA A 51 -6.91 -11.20 4.97
N LEU A 52 -7.83 -10.52 5.66
CA LEU A 52 -8.36 -9.23 5.21
C LEU A 52 -7.26 -8.17 5.06
N ARG A 53 -6.34 -8.09 6.02
CA ARG A 53 -5.23 -7.12 6.00
C ARG A 53 -4.28 -7.39 4.84
N VAL A 54 -3.85 -8.64 4.64
CA VAL A 54 -2.96 -9.00 3.53
C VAL A 54 -3.66 -8.81 2.18
N GLN A 55 -4.93 -9.21 2.08
CA GLN A 55 -5.68 -9.07 0.84
C GLN A 55 -5.91 -7.60 0.45
N GLY A 56 -6.26 -6.75 1.41
CA GLY A 56 -6.39 -5.31 1.19
C GLY A 56 -5.10 -4.70 0.64
N ASN A 57 -3.96 -5.05 1.23
CA ASN A 57 -2.64 -4.58 0.77
C ASN A 57 -2.31 -5.08 -0.64
N ASN A 58 -2.57 -6.35 -0.95
CA ASN A 58 -2.31 -6.93 -2.26
C ASN A 58 -3.18 -6.27 -3.35
N LEU A 59 -4.46 -6.06 -3.08
CA LEU A 59 -5.37 -5.36 -3.99
C LEU A 59 -4.98 -3.89 -4.18
N ALA A 60 -4.58 -3.19 -3.11
CA ALA A 60 -4.10 -1.81 -3.20
C ALA A 60 -2.84 -1.71 -4.06
N ALA A 61 -1.87 -2.60 -3.85
CA ALA A 61 -0.65 -2.68 -4.64
C ALA A 61 -0.90 -3.00 -6.12
N ARG A 62 -1.99 -3.73 -6.42
CA ARG A 62 -2.46 -4.01 -7.78
C ARG A 62 -3.33 -2.88 -8.37
N GLY A 63 -3.67 -1.87 -7.58
CA GLY A 63 -4.47 -0.71 -7.98
C GLY A 63 -5.99 -0.94 -7.95
N GLU A 64 -6.46 -2.04 -7.36
CA GLU A 64 -7.88 -2.40 -7.27
C GLU A 64 -8.59 -1.72 -6.08
N TYR A 65 -8.45 -0.40 -5.98
CA TYR A 65 -8.87 0.40 -4.80
C TYR A 65 -10.36 0.29 -4.45
N ALA A 66 -11.24 0.04 -5.42
CA ALA A 66 -12.66 -0.17 -5.15
C ALA A 66 -12.90 -1.43 -4.30
N ARG A 67 -12.13 -2.49 -4.54
CA ARG A 67 -12.19 -3.75 -3.77
C ARG A 67 -11.46 -3.59 -2.44
N THR A 68 -10.29 -2.94 -2.44
CA THR A 68 -9.59 -2.55 -1.21
C THR A 68 -10.51 -1.81 -0.25
N LEU A 69 -11.31 -0.86 -0.74
CA LEU A 69 -12.25 -0.11 0.10
C LEU A 69 -13.27 -1.00 0.80
N GLN A 70 -13.77 -2.04 0.12
CA GLN A 70 -14.73 -2.97 0.72
C GLN A 70 -14.08 -3.76 1.87
N LEU A 71 -12.84 -4.21 1.67
CA LEU A 71 -12.08 -4.94 2.68
C LEU A 71 -11.67 -4.03 3.84
N ASP A 72 -11.15 -2.84 3.59
CA ASP A 72 -10.75 -1.90 4.64
C ASP A 72 -11.94 -1.50 5.52
N ARG A 73 -13.09 -1.20 4.91
CA ARG A 73 -14.33 -0.91 5.66
C ARG A 73 -14.76 -2.08 6.52
N ARG A 74 -14.55 -3.31 6.06
CA ARG A 74 -14.83 -4.51 6.83
C ARG A 74 -13.83 -4.67 7.96
N LEU A 75 -12.54 -4.50 7.68
CA LEU A 75 -11.45 -4.62 8.63
C LEU A 75 -11.67 -3.67 9.81
N VAL A 76 -11.93 -2.38 9.57
CA VAL A 76 -12.18 -1.42 10.67
C VAL A 76 -13.44 -1.72 11.49
N ARG A 77 -14.40 -2.49 10.96
CA ARG A 77 -15.56 -2.96 11.76
C ARG A 77 -15.18 -4.11 12.69
N LEU A 78 -14.21 -4.94 12.30
CA LEU A 78 -13.72 -6.06 13.10
C LEU A 78 -12.65 -5.63 14.11
N VAL A 79 -11.84 -4.63 13.75
CA VAL A 79 -10.78 -4.06 14.59
C VAL A 79 -10.97 -2.54 14.75
N PRO A 80 -12.02 -2.08 15.45
CA PRO A 80 -12.37 -0.66 15.54
C PRO A 80 -11.33 0.20 16.27
N ASP A 81 -10.41 -0.42 17.00
CA ASP A 81 -9.35 0.24 17.77
C ASP A 81 -7.95 0.09 17.13
N ASP A 82 -7.87 -0.52 15.94
CA ASP A 82 -6.61 -0.63 15.18
C ASP A 82 -6.32 0.66 14.41
N ALA A 83 -5.41 1.47 14.93
CA ALA A 83 -4.99 2.73 14.32
C ALA A 83 -4.45 2.56 12.88
N ILE A 84 -3.78 1.44 12.58
CA ILE A 84 -3.22 1.16 11.25
C ILE A 84 -4.33 0.81 10.27
N ALA A 85 -5.34 0.04 10.69
CA ALA A 85 -6.49 -0.26 9.83
C ALA A 85 -7.24 1.02 9.42
N TRP A 86 -7.44 1.96 10.36
CA TRP A 86 -8.04 3.26 10.06
C TRP A 86 -7.14 4.14 9.17
N TYR A 87 -5.82 4.05 9.33
CA TYR A 87 -4.87 4.74 8.46
C TYR A 87 -5.00 4.25 7.01
N ASN A 88 -4.96 2.94 6.80
CA ASN A 88 -5.06 2.34 5.47
C ASN A 88 -6.40 2.68 4.80
N LEU A 89 -7.51 2.63 5.55
CA LEU A 89 -8.81 3.06 5.05
C LEU A 89 -8.79 4.54 4.59
N SER A 90 -8.09 5.41 5.32
CA SER A 90 -7.94 6.81 4.94
C SER A 90 -7.16 6.98 3.62
N CYS A 91 -6.10 6.20 3.42
CA CYS A 91 -5.33 6.17 2.17
C CYS A 91 -6.23 5.73 1.00
N THR A 92 -6.97 4.63 1.18
CA THR A 92 -7.88 4.11 0.16
C THR A 92 -8.96 5.14 -0.23
N TYR A 93 -9.57 5.83 0.74
CA TYR A 93 -10.51 6.92 0.44
C TYR A 93 -9.84 8.09 -0.28
N ALA A 94 -8.62 8.47 0.12
CA ALA A 94 -7.89 9.59 -0.47
C ALA A 94 -7.52 9.34 -1.94
N VAL A 95 -7.12 8.11 -2.28
CA VAL A 95 -6.84 7.67 -3.67
C VAL A 95 -8.11 7.69 -4.52
N LEU A 96 -9.24 7.26 -3.97
CA LEU A 96 -10.55 7.30 -4.63
C LEU A 96 -11.16 8.72 -4.71
N GLY A 97 -10.46 9.74 -4.20
CA GLY A 97 -10.92 11.13 -4.22
C GLY A 97 -12.05 11.44 -3.23
N MET A 98 -12.36 10.52 -2.32
CA MET A 98 -13.41 10.67 -1.32
C MET A 98 -12.85 11.41 -0.09
N LEU A 99 -12.66 12.74 -0.21
CA LEU A 99 -11.89 13.52 0.77
C LEU A 99 -12.51 13.53 2.17
N ASP A 100 -13.83 13.70 2.30
CA ASP A 100 -14.49 13.78 3.60
C ASP A 100 -14.38 12.49 4.43
N PRO A 101 -14.68 11.30 3.88
CA PRO A 101 -14.45 10.06 4.62
C PRO A 101 -12.96 9.76 4.82
N ALA A 102 -12.07 10.19 3.91
CA ALA A 102 -10.63 10.07 4.11
C ALA A 102 -10.16 10.86 5.35
N PHE A 103 -10.58 12.11 5.49
CA PHE A 103 -10.27 12.92 6.68
C PHE A 103 -10.86 12.33 7.95
N SER A 104 -12.07 11.79 7.89
CA SER A 104 -12.73 11.15 9.03
C SER A 104 -11.96 9.90 9.49
N ALA A 105 -11.56 9.04 8.55
CA ALA A 105 -10.77 7.84 8.84
C ALA A 105 -9.36 8.19 9.35
N LEU A 106 -8.70 9.20 8.74
CA LEU A 106 -7.39 9.65 9.18
C LEU A 106 -7.46 10.21 10.60
N GLN A 107 -8.46 11.06 10.91
CA GLN A 107 -8.67 11.57 12.26
C GLN A 107 -8.83 10.43 13.26
N ARG A 108 -9.66 9.42 12.95
CA ARG A 108 -9.86 8.25 13.81
C ARG A 108 -8.55 7.49 14.05
N SER A 109 -7.73 7.30 13.01
CA SER A 109 -6.40 6.69 13.14
C SER A 109 -5.49 7.46 14.10
N LEU A 110 -5.49 8.80 14.03
CA LEU A 110 -4.69 9.65 14.93
C LEU A 110 -5.23 9.62 16.37
N GLU A 111 -6.55 9.60 16.56
CA GLU A 111 -7.19 9.43 17.88
C GLU A 111 -6.79 8.11 18.54
N LEU A 112 -6.64 7.04 17.76
CA LEU A 112 -6.21 5.72 18.20
C LEU A 112 -4.70 5.57 18.38
N GLY A 113 -3.91 6.62 18.17
CA GLY A 113 -2.49 6.61 18.48
C GLY A 113 -1.56 6.36 17.28
N TYR A 114 -2.02 6.51 16.03
CA TYR A 114 -1.09 6.51 14.89
C TYR A 114 -0.13 7.71 14.99
N ARG A 115 1.19 7.47 15.01
CA ARG A 115 2.22 8.51 15.25
C ARG A 115 3.33 8.59 14.19
N PHE A 116 3.16 7.97 13.02
CA PHE A 116 4.15 8.00 11.95
C PHE A 116 4.09 9.30 11.13
N ALA A 117 4.58 10.38 11.72
CA ALA A 117 4.54 11.74 11.16
C ALA A 117 5.22 11.87 9.79
N ALA A 118 6.31 11.12 9.58
CA ALA A 118 7.03 11.09 8.31
C ALA A 118 6.15 10.47 7.21
N GLN A 119 5.45 9.38 7.53
CA GLN A 119 4.54 8.71 6.61
C GLN A 119 3.42 9.67 6.18
N LEU A 120 2.73 10.35 7.11
CA LEU A 120 1.68 11.31 6.78
C LEU A 120 2.12 12.38 5.76
N ARG A 121 3.38 12.82 5.86
CA ARG A 121 3.95 13.88 5.00
C ARG A 121 4.43 13.39 3.64
N GLN A 122 4.75 12.11 3.51
CA GLN A 122 5.40 11.56 2.32
C GLN A 122 4.51 10.58 1.55
N ASP A 123 3.59 9.89 2.22
CA ASP A 123 2.74 8.85 1.65
C ASP A 123 2.01 9.36 0.38
N PRO A 124 2.24 8.74 -0.79
CA PRO A 124 1.64 9.20 -2.04
C PRO A 124 0.11 9.13 -2.04
N ASP A 125 -0.49 8.22 -1.28
CA ASP A 125 -1.95 8.04 -1.23
C ASP A 125 -2.64 9.24 -0.59
N LEU A 126 -1.96 9.90 0.35
CA LEU A 126 -2.45 11.11 1.02
C LEU A 126 -2.16 12.40 0.26
N LYS A 127 -1.62 12.34 -0.96
CA LYS A 127 -1.28 13.53 -1.77
C LYS A 127 -2.47 14.47 -1.94
N THR A 128 -3.68 13.95 -2.11
CA THR A 128 -4.91 14.73 -2.23
C THR A 128 -5.25 15.43 -0.91
N LEU A 129 -5.14 14.75 0.22
CA LEU A 129 -5.39 15.33 1.54
C LEU A 129 -4.37 16.41 1.88
N ARG A 130 -3.08 16.20 1.58
CA ARG A 130 -2.00 17.16 1.85
C ARG A 130 -2.20 18.53 1.18
N ARG A 131 -3.00 18.59 0.11
CA ARG A 131 -3.32 19.83 -0.62
C ARG A 131 -4.51 20.58 0.00
N ASP A 132 -5.28 19.93 0.87
CA ASP A 132 -6.44 20.53 1.53
C ASP A 132 -6.01 21.18 2.87
N PRO A 133 -6.42 22.42 3.17
CA PRO A 133 -6.11 23.10 4.42
C PRO A 133 -6.50 22.34 5.70
N ARG A 134 -7.48 21.43 5.62
CA ARG A 134 -7.87 20.53 6.72
C ARG A 134 -6.73 19.66 7.21
N PHE A 135 -5.82 19.24 6.32
CA PHE A 135 -4.70 18.38 6.69
C PHE A 135 -3.75 19.05 7.66
N LEU A 136 -3.38 20.31 7.43
CA LEU A 136 -2.53 21.06 8.36
C LEU A 136 -3.25 21.31 9.70
N ARG A 137 -4.55 21.58 9.69
CA ARG A 137 -5.34 21.71 10.93
C ARG A 137 -5.34 20.41 11.73
N LEU A 138 -5.49 19.28 11.05
CA LEU A 138 -5.46 17.96 11.66
C LEU A 138 -4.10 17.66 12.28
N LEU A 139 -3.01 17.91 11.55
CA LEU A 139 -1.66 17.69 12.08
C LEU A 139 -1.32 18.57 13.29
N ARG A 140 -1.74 19.84 13.29
CA ARG A 140 -1.57 20.73 14.46
C ARG A 140 -2.33 20.22 15.67
N ARG A 141 -3.56 19.74 15.48
CA ARG A 141 -4.40 19.21 16.57
C ARG A 141 -3.74 18.02 17.29
N PHE A 142 -2.99 17.20 16.56
CA PHE A 142 -2.30 16.02 17.12
C PHE A 142 -0.78 16.26 17.31
N GLU A 143 -0.36 17.53 17.43
CA GLU A 143 1.01 17.93 17.78
C GLU A 143 2.11 17.40 16.82
N PHE A 144 1.75 17.09 15.57
CA PHE A 144 2.75 16.67 14.58
C PHE A 144 3.59 17.82 14.04
N LEU A 145 3.17 19.06 14.27
CA LEU A 145 3.88 20.28 13.90
C LEU A 145 4.27 20.99 15.19
N VAL A 146 5.55 20.90 15.55
CA VAL A 146 6.22 21.81 16.48
C VAL A 146 6.83 22.94 15.67
#